data_AF-A0A5P6FT98-F1
#
_entry.id   AF-A0A5P6FT98-F1
#
_cell.length_a   1.000
_cell.length_b   1.000
_cell.length_c   1.000
_cell.angle_alpha   90.00
_cell.angle_beta   90.00
_cell.angle_gamma   90.00
#
_symmetry.space_group_name_H-M   'P 1'
#
loop_
_entity.id
_entity.type
_entity.pdbx_description
1 polymer ?
#
loop_
_entity_poly.entity_id
_entity_poly.type
_entity_poly.pdbx_seq_one_letter_code
_entity_poly.pdbx_strand_id
1 'polypeptide(L)'
;MFALKTIHLEKKVSNENQIILLFDLDSFCPCMYPMLYTMKFLRFQSISTQHADLIAIKFWYEFWFEKFATSFCESFYSTSYNFEIIQCEIDNFIVYLENNKKLESNLIRLSNSEHINYTTIGHRVRSFLKFYNFLINEYLSMQSQPQLTLKEIQKIKENLNKYMTIKKKIINNFSKANKTIKSEINHNFKSMNQEMIKGLYSVISPSNSNKYNELNPFRSKNVQLRNFLIIHLMLNYGLRIGELMLLTTNSIKKSIQNHSFSLIITNTDDEFDDRSKKPKIKNEYSYRVIKLQERDYRILQIYINEIRKEIPSHILFTSLKPPYSALSYASVKKIFDQVDSSLKALLPECFDTSAYDSIERLTPHVCRHSWAYMMLSFSFEKYKKENDSHSDLRQSVNDALLDAQDDLRALGGWSPTSKMPIYYGKRFIVERANFMNLARIIDSSIKL
;
A
#
# COMPACT_ATOMS: atom_id res chain seq x y z
N MET A 1 16.89 -8.51 -22.07
CA MET A 1 17.01 -9.96 -21.82
C MET A 1 15.83 -10.56 -21.06
N PHE A 2 15.42 -10.05 -19.88
CA PHE A 2 14.36 -10.73 -19.10
C PHE A 2 13.05 -9.93 -18.97
N ALA A 3 11.90 -10.62 -18.99
CA ALA A 3 10.59 -10.00 -18.86
C ALA A 3 9.63 -10.80 -17.96
N LEU A 4 8.79 -10.09 -17.21
CA LEU A 4 7.69 -10.72 -16.46
C LEU A 4 6.45 -10.75 -17.35
N LYS A 5 5.80 -11.91 -17.45
CA LYS A 5 4.53 -12.07 -18.18
C LYS A 5 3.49 -12.72 -17.28
N THR A 6 2.26 -12.20 -17.35
CA THR A 6 1.10 -12.83 -16.68
C THR A 6 0.55 -13.92 -17.58
N ILE A 7 0.36 -15.11 -17.02
CA ILE A 7 -0.18 -16.29 -17.69
C ILE A 7 -1.53 -16.64 -17.06
N HIS A 8 -2.55 -16.83 -17.89
CA HIS A 8 -3.87 -17.29 -17.48
C HIS A 8 -3.90 -18.82 -17.47
N LEU A 9 -4.41 -19.40 -16.40
CA LEU A 9 -4.52 -20.84 -16.22
C LEU A 9 -5.96 -21.29 -16.50
N GLU A 10 -6.12 -22.32 -17.32
CA GLU A 10 -7.44 -22.90 -17.68
C GLU A 10 -8.11 -23.62 -16.49
N LYS A 11 -7.31 -24.12 -15.55
CA LYS A 11 -7.78 -24.83 -14.36
C LYS A 11 -7.42 -24.05 -13.09
N LYS A 12 -8.25 -24.19 -12.06
CA LYS A 12 -8.08 -23.55 -10.74
C LYS A 12 -6.95 -24.20 -9.92
N VAL A 13 -5.72 -24.02 -10.40
CA VAL A 13 -4.48 -24.52 -9.78
C VAL A 13 -3.75 -23.39 -9.02
N SER A 14 -4.32 -22.19 -8.98
CA SER A 14 -3.82 -21.00 -8.27
C SER A 14 -4.98 -20.24 -7.63
N ASN A 15 -4.68 -19.31 -6.71
CA ASN A 15 -5.71 -18.53 -6.03
C ASN A 15 -6.49 -17.60 -6.99
N GLU A 16 -5.90 -17.21 -8.12
CA GLU A 16 -6.46 -16.17 -9.01
C GLU A 16 -6.55 -16.60 -10.49
N ASN A 17 -6.48 -17.91 -10.82
CA ASN A 17 -6.41 -18.44 -12.21
C ASN A 17 -5.36 -17.73 -13.09
N GLN A 18 -4.38 -17.10 -12.46
CA GLN A 18 -3.34 -16.30 -13.08
C GLN A 18 -2.06 -16.49 -12.27
N ILE A 19 -0.94 -16.55 -12.98
CA ILE A 19 0.40 -16.57 -12.39
C ILE A 19 1.30 -15.63 -13.18
N ILE A 20 2.36 -15.13 -12.54
CA ILE A 20 3.38 -14.35 -13.24
C ILE A 20 4.62 -15.22 -13.38
N LEU A 21 5.20 -15.27 -14.58
CA LEU A 21 6.45 -15.99 -14.83
C LEU A 21 7.53 -15.04 -15.34
N LEU A 22 8.78 -15.37 -15.01
CA LEU A 22 9.98 -14.71 -15.54
C LEU A 22 10.42 -15.44 -16.80
N PHE A 23 10.43 -14.72 -17.93
CA PHE A 23 10.88 -15.21 -19.23
C PHE A 23 12.27 -14.67 -19.55
N ASP A 24 13.06 -15.53 -20.15
CA ASP A 24 14.19 -15.14 -20.98
C ASP A 24 13.66 -14.81 -22.39
N LEU A 25 13.99 -13.61 -22.87
CA LEU A 25 13.53 -13.12 -24.17
C LEU A 25 14.33 -13.70 -25.34
N ASP A 26 15.53 -14.22 -25.09
CA ASP A 26 16.36 -14.79 -26.15
C ASP A 26 15.91 -16.22 -26.49
N SER A 27 15.63 -17.03 -25.47
CA SER A 27 15.06 -18.37 -25.63
C SER A 27 13.53 -18.40 -25.76
N PHE A 28 12.84 -17.28 -25.46
CA PHE A 28 11.38 -17.20 -25.32
C PHE A 28 10.77 -18.17 -24.29
N CYS A 29 11.60 -18.79 -23.44
CA CYS A 29 11.17 -19.75 -22.43
C CYS A 29 11.13 -19.14 -21.03
N PRO A 30 10.27 -19.64 -20.13
CA PRO A 30 10.35 -19.32 -18.71
C PRO A 30 11.70 -19.77 -18.14
N CYS A 31 12.33 -18.92 -17.33
CA CYS A 31 13.51 -19.31 -16.57
C CYS A 31 13.13 -20.47 -15.62
N MET A 32 13.88 -21.57 -15.69
CA MET A 32 13.53 -22.85 -15.03
C MET A 32 13.27 -22.70 -13.52
N TYR A 33 14.25 -22.20 -12.76
CA TYR A 33 14.12 -22.14 -11.30
C TYR A 33 13.07 -21.12 -10.82
N PRO A 34 12.95 -19.91 -11.40
CA PRO A 34 11.87 -18.96 -11.08
C PRO A 34 10.49 -19.51 -11.43
N MET A 35 10.37 -20.28 -12.51
CA MET A 35 9.13 -20.99 -12.86
C MET A 35 8.78 -22.01 -11.78
N LEU A 36 9.72 -22.87 -11.37
CA LEU A 36 9.48 -23.87 -10.32
C LEU A 36 9.12 -23.22 -8.98
N TYR A 37 9.82 -22.13 -8.61
CA TYR A 37 9.50 -21.35 -7.43
C TYR A 37 8.08 -20.78 -7.49
N THR A 38 7.69 -20.27 -8.65
CA THR A 38 6.33 -19.77 -8.86
C THR A 38 5.30 -20.87 -8.71
N MET A 39 5.55 -22.01 -9.34
CA MET A 39 4.60 -23.12 -9.33
C MET A 39 4.44 -23.79 -7.96
N LYS A 40 5.50 -23.83 -7.15
CA LYS A 40 5.42 -24.42 -5.81
C LYS A 40 4.94 -23.43 -4.75
N PHE A 41 5.34 -22.16 -4.83
CA PHE A 41 5.14 -21.18 -3.74
C PHE A 41 4.33 -19.96 -4.16
N LEU A 42 4.72 -19.25 -5.22
CA LEU A 42 4.13 -17.94 -5.52
C LEU A 42 2.71 -18.02 -6.05
N ARG A 43 2.29 -19.11 -6.71
CA ARG A 43 0.92 -19.27 -7.25
C ARG A 43 -0.20 -19.14 -6.21
N PHE A 44 0.13 -19.33 -4.93
CA PHE A 44 -0.79 -19.18 -3.79
C PHE A 44 -0.72 -17.79 -3.14
N GLN A 45 0.12 -16.89 -3.66
CA GLN A 45 0.23 -15.52 -3.20
C GLN A 45 -0.56 -14.60 -4.12
N SER A 46 -0.95 -13.42 -3.61
CA SER A 46 -1.59 -12.39 -4.44
C SER A 46 -0.71 -12.02 -5.63
N ILE A 47 -1.31 -11.68 -6.77
CA ILE A 47 -0.59 -11.30 -7.99
C ILE A 47 0.41 -10.16 -7.74
N SER A 48 0.06 -9.21 -6.87
CA SER A 48 0.97 -8.12 -6.47
C SER A 48 2.20 -8.63 -5.72
N THR A 49 2.05 -9.63 -4.85
CA THR A 49 3.16 -10.29 -4.16
C THR A 49 4.01 -11.09 -5.13
N GLN A 50 3.40 -11.85 -6.05
CA GLN A 50 4.11 -12.60 -7.09
C GLN A 50 5.00 -11.66 -7.91
N HIS A 51 4.42 -10.55 -8.39
CA HIS A 51 5.15 -9.53 -9.16
C HIS A 51 6.30 -8.90 -8.36
N ALA A 52 6.06 -8.58 -7.07
CA ALA A 52 7.09 -7.99 -6.22
C ALA A 52 8.27 -8.94 -5.99
N ASP A 53 8.01 -10.22 -5.72
CA ASP A 53 9.04 -11.21 -5.51
C ASP A 53 9.78 -11.53 -6.83
N LEU A 54 9.06 -11.67 -7.94
CA LEU A 54 9.67 -11.96 -9.25
C LEU A 54 10.45 -10.80 -9.86
N ILE A 55 10.12 -9.54 -9.58
CA ILE A 55 11.01 -8.42 -9.98
C ILE A 55 12.37 -8.54 -9.28
N ALA A 56 12.41 -8.94 -8.02
CA ALA A 56 13.69 -9.11 -7.32
C ALA A 56 14.53 -10.22 -7.96
N ILE A 57 13.88 -11.33 -8.32
CA ILE A 57 14.51 -12.46 -9.01
C ILE A 57 14.96 -12.02 -10.42
N LYS A 58 14.14 -11.24 -11.14
CA LYS A 58 14.52 -10.66 -12.42
C LYS A 58 15.81 -9.84 -12.30
N PHE A 59 15.91 -8.97 -11.29
CA PHE A 59 17.12 -8.16 -11.09
C PHE A 59 18.35 -9.01 -10.76
N TRP A 60 18.19 -10.12 -10.04
CA TRP A 60 19.28 -11.07 -9.83
C TRP A 60 19.75 -11.72 -11.15
N TYR A 61 18.81 -12.09 -12.02
CA TYR A 61 19.14 -12.67 -13.33
C TYR A 61 19.81 -11.65 -14.26
N GLU A 62 19.35 -10.40 -14.27
CA GLU A 62 20.00 -9.30 -15.00
C GLU A 62 21.42 -9.07 -14.47
N PHE A 63 21.59 -8.94 -13.15
CA PHE A 63 22.90 -8.80 -12.51
C PHE A 63 23.85 -9.95 -12.88
N TRP A 64 23.39 -11.19 -12.78
CA TRP A 64 24.20 -12.37 -13.06
C TRP A 64 24.65 -12.40 -14.53
N PHE A 65 23.73 -12.12 -15.45
CA PHE A 65 24.04 -12.10 -16.87
C PHE A 65 25.00 -10.96 -17.23
N GLU A 66 24.79 -9.76 -16.71
CA GLU A 66 25.70 -8.63 -16.93
C GLU A 66 27.13 -8.93 -16.42
N LYS A 67 27.26 -9.65 -15.30
CA LYS A 67 28.55 -9.96 -14.70
C LYS A 67 29.28 -11.13 -15.38
N PHE A 68 28.57 -12.21 -15.69
CA PHE A 68 29.16 -13.48 -16.12
C PHE A 68 28.91 -13.83 -17.59
N ALA A 69 28.15 -13.00 -18.31
CA ALA A 69 27.74 -13.22 -19.71
C ALA A 69 27.07 -14.58 -19.96
N THR A 70 26.46 -15.17 -18.93
CA THR A 70 25.75 -16.45 -18.99
C THR A 70 24.51 -16.41 -18.11
N SER A 71 23.55 -17.30 -18.36
CA SER A 71 22.32 -17.35 -17.56
C SER A 71 22.61 -17.94 -16.18
N PHE A 72 21.91 -17.44 -15.16
CA PHE A 72 21.99 -18.03 -13.82
C PHE A 72 21.60 -19.51 -13.80
N CYS A 73 20.62 -19.89 -14.64
CA CYS A 73 20.20 -21.28 -14.76
C CYS A 73 21.37 -22.18 -15.19
N GLU A 74 22.07 -21.76 -16.24
CA GLU A 74 23.23 -22.46 -16.79
C GLU A 74 24.37 -22.56 -15.78
N SER A 75 24.74 -21.45 -15.13
CA SER A 75 25.80 -21.45 -14.13
C SER A 75 25.48 -22.35 -12.93
N PHE A 76 24.24 -22.32 -12.44
CA PHE A 76 23.87 -23.11 -11.27
C PHE A 76 23.78 -24.61 -11.61
N TYR A 77 23.34 -24.96 -12.81
CA TYR A 77 23.33 -26.35 -13.26
C TYR A 77 24.73 -26.90 -13.53
N SER A 78 25.57 -26.18 -14.29
CA SER A 78 26.92 -26.61 -14.67
C SER A 78 27.89 -26.76 -13.48
N THR A 79 27.64 -26.04 -12.39
CA THR A 79 28.41 -26.16 -11.14
C THR A 79 27.87 -27.26 -10.22
N SER A 80 26.99 -28.13 -10.73
CA SER A 80 26.32 -29.18 -9.95
C SER A 80 25.63 -28.62 -8.70
N TYR A 81 24.89 -27.52 -8.86
CA TYR A 81 24.16 -26.82 -7.79
C TYR A 81 25.06 -26.33 -6.64
N ASN A 82 26.25 -25.82 -6.94
CA ASN A 82 27.12 -25.22 -5.94
C ASN A 82 26.48 -23.93 -5.38
N PHE A 83 26.16 -23.91 -4.08
CA PHE A 83 25.53 -22.76 -3.42
C PHE A 83 26.51 -21.63 -3.09
N GLU A 84 27.82 -21.90 -3.09
CA GLU A 84 28.86 -20.90 -2.79
C GLU A 84 28.90 -19.80 -3.85
N ILE A 85 28.68 -20.15 -5.13
CA ILE A 85 28.66 -19.18 -6.24
C ILE A 85 27.59 -18.10 -6.02
N ILE A 86 26.47 -18.48 -5.39
CA ILE A 86 25.39 -17.57 -5.06
C ILE A 86 25.77 -16.76 -3.82
N GLN A 87 26.29 -17.43 -2.80
CA GLN A 87 26.63 -16.83 -1.52
C GLN A 87 27.65 -15.70 -1.65
N CYS A 88 28.70 -15.91 -2.45
CA CYS A 88 29.76 -14.95 -2.74
C CYS A 88 29.26 -13.69 -3.47
N GLU A 89 28.14 -13.79 -4.18
CA GLU A 89 27.63 -12.73 -5.03
C GLU A 89 26.48 -11.93 -4.41
N ILE A 90 25.96 -12.33 -3.25
CA ILE A 90 24.88 -11.62 -2.56
C ILE A 90 25.26 -10.18 -2.21
N ASP A 91 26.49 -9.93 -1.76
CA ASP A 91 26.94 -8.58 -1.42
C ASP A 91 27.10 -7.70 -2.67
N ASN A 92 27.65 -8.27 -3.75
CA ASN A 92 27.76 -7.59 -5.03
C ASN A 92 26.38 -7.25 -5.62
N PHE A 93 25.39 -8.13 -5.44
CA PHE A 93 24.02 -7.84 -5.84
C PHE A 93 23.38 -6.72 -5.02
N ILE A 94 23.67 -6.63 -3.72
CA ILE A 94 23.21 -5.51 -2.89
C ILE A 94 23.81 -4.20 -3.43
N VAL A 95 25.11 -4.17 -3.74
CA VAL A 95 25.79 -3.01 -4.34
C VAL A 95 25.21 -2.67 -5.71
N TYR A 96 24.92 -3.66 -6.54
CA TYR A 96 24.25 -3.48 -7.84
C TYR A 96 22.87 -2.82 -7.69
N LEU A 97 22.07 -3.24 -6.70
CA LEU A 97 20.78 -2.61 -6.41
C LEU A 97 20.92 -1.18 -5.87
N GLU A 98 21.98 -0.91 -5.11
CA GLU A 98 22.32 0.44 -4.62
C GLU A 98 22.74 1.35 -5.79
N ASN A 99 23.50 0.84 -6.77
CA ASN A 99 23.98 1.58 -7.94
C ASN A 99 22.98 1.59 -9.12
N ASN A 100 21.67 1.71 -8.84
CA ASN A 100 20.62 1.77 -9.87
C ASN A 100 20.64 0.63 -10.90
N LYS A 101 21.11 -0.57 -10.50
CA LYS A 101 21.24 -1.75 -11.36
C LYS A 101 22.28 -1.55 -12.48
N LYS A 102 23.44 -1.01 -12.12
CA LYS A 102 24.63 -0.92 -12.99
C LYS A 102 25.80 -1.65 -12.35
N LEU A 103 26.47 -2.49 -13.13
CA LEU A 103 27.68 -3.18 -12.70
C LEU A 103 28.87 -2.20 -12.73
N GLU A 104 29.51 -1.98 -11.58
CA GLU A 104 30.77 -1.24 -11.49
C GLU A 104 31.77 -2.03 -10.64
N SER A 105 32.98 -2.20 -11.15
CA SER A 105 34.00 -3.08 -10.55
C SER A 105 34.69 -2.53 -9.31
N ASN A 106 34.54 -1.23 -9.03
CA ASN A 106 35.36 -0.50 -8.04
C ASN A 106 34.54 0.17 -6.93
N LEU A 107 33.32 -0.32 -6.65
CA LEU A 107 32.47 0.27 -5.62
C LEU A 107 32.78 -0.31 -4.24
N ILE A 108 33.43 0.51 -3.40
CA ILE A 108 33.49 0.28 -1.96
C ILE A 108 32.20 0.86 -1.37
N ARG A 109 31.50 0.06 -0.56
CA ARG A 109 30.32 0.52 0.17
C ARG A 109 30.71 1.54 1.25
N LEU A 110 30.79 2.80 0.87
CA LEU A 110 31.08 3.92 1.76
C LEU A 110 29.76 4.49 2.29
N SER A 111 29.26 3.90 3.38
CA SER A 111 28.04 4.33 4.08
C SER A 111 26.74 4.24 3.24
N ASN A 112 25.60 4.62 3.83
CA ASN A 112 24.31 4.60 3.16
C ASN A 112 24.04 5.96 2.51
N SER A 113 23.79 6.01 1.20
CA SER A 113 23.51 7.25 0.46
C SER A 113 22.10 7.78 0.70
N GLU A 114 21.96 9.11 0.87
CA GLU A 114 20.68 9.78 1.12
C GLU A 114 19.66 9.62 -0.01
N HIS A 115 20.12 9.47 -1.26
CA HIS A 115 19.26 9.38 -2.43
C HIS A 115 18.76 7.96 -2.73
N ILE A 116 19.23 6.95 -1.97
CA ILE A 116 18.90 5.55 -2.21
C ILE A 116 17.71 5.11 -1.34
N ASN A 117 16.69 4.51 -1.98
CA ASN A 117 15.56 3.94 -1.26
C ASN A 117 15.90 2.55 -0.68
N TYR A 118 16.62 2.51 0.43
CA TYR A 118 17.00 1.25 1.06
C TYR A 118 15.83 0.40 1.57
N THR A 119 14.63 0.98 1.74
CA THR A 119 13.43 0.21 2.08
C THR A 119 13.06 -0.71 0.92
N THR A 120 13.07 -0.18 -0.31
CA THR A 120 12.82 -0.95 -1.53
C THR A 120 13.91 -1.99 -1.76
N ILE A 121 15.18 -1.60 -1.64
CA ILE A 121 16.32 -2.54 -1.76
C ILE A 121 16.19 -3.67 -0.75
N GLY A 122 15.93 -3.34 0.53
CA GLY A 122 15.74 -4.35 1.56
C GLY A 122 14.55 -5.27 1.30
N HIS A 123 13.49 -4.80 0.64
CA HIS A 123 12.43 -5.67 0.14
C HIS A 123 12.92 -6.60 -0.97
N ARG A 124 13.64 -6.09 -1.98
CA ARG A 124 14.18 -6.90 -3.08
C ARG A 124 15.12 -7.98 -2.60
N VAL A 125 16.07 -7.64 -1.73
CA VAL A 125 17.02 -8.62 -1.18
C VAL A 125 16.28 -9.68 -0.36
N ARG A 126 15.28 -9.30 0.45
CA ARG A 126 14.46 -10.28 1.17
C ARG A 126 13.71 -11.24 0.22
N SER A 127 13.13 -10.72 -0.86
CA SER A 127 12.48 -11.55 -1.89
C SER A 127 13.47 -12.51 -2.56
N PHE A 128 14.68 -12.04 -2.89
CA PHE A 128 15.74 -12.89 -3.40
C PHE A 128 16.15 -13.97 -2.38
N LEU A 129 16.33 -13.63 -1.10
CA LEU A 129 16.67 -14.60 -0.06
C LEU A 129 15.58 -15.67 0.14
N LYS A 130 14.29 -15.36 -0.11
CA LYS A 130 13.23 -16.39 -0.14
C LYS A 130 13.43 -17.37 -1.30
N PHE A 131 13.77 -16.84 -2.48
CA PHE A 131 14.06 -17.67 -3.65
C PHE A 131 15.33 -18.52 -3.45
N TYR A 132 16.37 -17.95 -2.85
CA TYR A 132 17.57 -18.69 -2.48
C TYR A 132 17.28 -19.82 -1.49
N ASN A 133 16.45 -19.55 -0.46
CA ASN A 133 15.98 -20.58 0.46
C ASN A 133 15.23 -21.72 -0.25
N PHE A 134 14.43 -21.37 -1.26
CA PHE A 134 13.77 -22.36 -2.11
C PHE A 134 14.80 -23.24 -2.83
N LEU A 135 15.82 -22.65 -3.47
CA LEU A 135 16.87 -23.40 -4.14
C LEU A 135 17.59 -24.36 -3.17
N ILE A 136 17.94 -23.89 -1.96
CA ILE A 136 18.57 -24.72 -0.93
C ILE A 136 17.69 -25.93 -0.58
N ASN A 137 16.39 -25.71 -0.41
CA ASN A 137 15.50 -26.80 0.00
C ASN A 137 15.33 -27.85 -1.11
N GLU A 138 15.29 -27.43 -2.37
CA GLU A 138 15.05 -28.31 -3.52
C GLU A 138 16.33 -29.00 -4.04
N TYR A 139 17.45 -28.27 -4.08
CA TYR A 139 18.68 -28.72 -4.76
C TYR A 139 19.85 -29.03 -3.82
N LEU A 140 19.68 -28.86 -2.50
CA LEU A 140 20.58 -29.43 -1.48
C LEU A 140 19.90 -30.64 -0.82
N SER A 141 19.75 -31.70 -1.60
CA SER A 141 19.18 -32.98 -1.19
C SER A 141 20.12 -34.13 -1.58
N MET A 142 19.92 -35.32 -1.02
CA MET A 142 20.72 -36.49 -1.41
C MET A 142 20.54 -36.86 -2.88
N GLN A 143 19.39 -36.54 -3.48
CA GLN A 143 19.12 -36.83 -4.89
C GLN A 143 19.92 -35.93 -5.83
N SER A 144 20.06 -34.65 -5.47
CA SER A 144 20.77 -33.65 -6.25
C SER A 144 22.26 -33.58 -5.94
N GLN A 145 22.68 -34.10 -4.78
CA GLN A 145 24.06 -34.15 -4.30
C GLN A 145 24.40 -35.56 -3.79
N PRO A 146 24.47 -36.58 -4.68
CA PRO A 146 24.69 -37.97 -4.28
C PRO A 146 26.04 -38.20 -3.60
N GLN A 147 27.00 -37.30 -3.80
CA GLN A 147 28.32 -37.35 -3.19
C GLN A 147 28.35 -36.90 -1.72
N LEU A 148 27.26 -36.31 -1.20
CA LEU A 148 27.18 -35.82 0.17
C LEU A 148 26.30 -36.71 1.04
N THR A 149 26.72 -36.95 2.27
CA THR A 149 25.90 -37.65 3.27
C THR A 149 24.80 -36.74 3.82
N LEU A 150 23.75 -37.35 4.40
CA LEU A 150 22.66 -36.60 5.04
C LEU A 150 23.16 -35.64 6.13
N LYS A 151 24.16 -36.06 6.91
CA LYS A 151 24.75 -35.24 7.99
C LYS A 151 25.50 -34.03 7.42
N GLU A 152 26.23 -34.20 6.32
CA GLU A 152 26.93 -33.10 5.64
C GLU A 152 25.93 -32.11 5.04
N ILE A 153 24.89 -32.61 4.37
CA ILE A 153 23.80 -31.79 3.82
C ILE A 153 23.15 -30.94 4.92
N GLN A 154 22.84 -31.54 6.08
CA GLN A 154 22.26 -30.82 7.22
C GLN A 154 23.21 -29.74 7.74
N LYS A 155 24.49 -30.06 7.89
CA LYS A 155 25.52 -29.09 8.33
C LYS A 155 25.66 -27.92 7.35
N ILE A 156 25.64 -28.17 6.05
CA ILE A 156 25.67 -27.11 5.02
C ILE A 156 24.41 -26.25 5.12
N LYS A 157 23.22 -26.85 5.23
CA LYS A 157 21.96 -26.11 5.41
C LYS A 157 22.00 -25.21 6.64
N GLU A 158 22.51 -25.69 7.77
CA GLU A 158 22.66 -24.88 8.98
C GLU A 158 23.58 -23.68 8.76
N ASN A 159 24.71 -23.88 8.09
CA ASN A 159 25.66 -22.80 7.79
C ASN A 159 25.04 -21.74 6.86
N LEU A 160 24.36 -22.17 5.79
CA LEU A 160 23.65 -21.29 4.87
C LEU A 160 22.53 -20.52 5.59
N ASN A 161 21.79 -21.17 6.49
CA ASN A 161 20.76 -20.53 7.29
C ASN A 161 21.32 -19.49 8.28
N LYS A 162 22.48 -19.75 8.89
CA LYS A 162 23.20 -18.77 9.71
C LYS A 162 23.60 -17.56 8.88
N TYR A 163 24.20 -17.77 7.70
CA TYR A 163 24.56 -16.70 6.77
C TYR A 163 23.34 -15.87 6.35
N MET A 164 22.26 -16.52 5.93
CA MET A 164 20.98 -15.87 5.60
C MET A 164 20.42 -15.03 6.74
N THR A 165 20.53 -15.51 7.98
CA THR A 165 20.08 -14.79 9.17
C THR A 165 20.92 -13.53 9.40
N ILE A 166 22.24 -13.62 9.20
CA ILE A 166 23.14 -12.47 9.27
C ILE A 166 22.77 -11.43 8.20
N LYS A 167 22.58 -11.84 6.94
CA LYS A 167 22.16 -10.93 5.87
C LYS A 167 20.80 -10.29 6.15
N LYS A 168 19.82 -11.04 6.65
CA LYS A 168 18.53 -10.49 7.09
C LYS A 168 18.68 -9.42 8.17
N LYS A 169 19.60 -9.59 9.13
CA LYS A 169 19.89 -8.57 10.16
C LYS A 169 20.47 -7.29 9.55
N ILE A 170 21.43 -7.42 8.63
CA ILE A 170 22.02 -6.27 7.91
C ILE A 170 20.93 -5.51 7.13
N ILE A 171 20.08 -6.23 6.40
CA ILE A 171 18.97 -5.64 5.63
C ILE A 171 17.93 -4.99 6.56
N ASN A 172 17.67 -5.57 7.74
CA ASN A 172 16.79 -4.92 8.72
C ASN A 172 17.39 -3.61 9.23
N ASN A 173 18.72 -3.50 9.30
CA ASN A 173 19.38 -2.25 9.65
C ASN A 173 19.23 -1.19 8.56
N PHE A 174 19.08 -1.55 7.27
CA PHE A 174 18.74 -0.59 6.22
C PHE A 174 17.45 0.18 6.52
N SER A 175 16.44 -0.52 7.06
CA SER A 175 15.17 0.10 7.44
C SER A 175 15.28 1.03 8.65
N LYS A 176 16.29 0.82 9.51
CA LYS A 176 16.60 1.67 10.67
C LYS A 176 17.49 2.85 10.26
N ALA A 177 18.49 2.61 9.43
CA ALA A 177 19.39 3.63 8.91
C ALA A 177 18.65 4.67 8.04
N ASN A 178 17.66 4.24 7.24
CA ASN A 178 16.76 5.18 6.55
C ASN A 178 15.97 6.09 7.51
N LYS A 179 15.73 5.67 8.76
CA LYS A 179 15.11 6.52 9.78
C LYS A 179 16.10 7.47 10.44
N THR A 180 17.39 7.14 10.46
CA THR A 180 18.44 8.00 11.04
C THR A 180 19.17 8.87 10.00
N ILE A 181 19.08 8.56 8.70
CA ILE A 181 19.65 9.35 7.61
C ILE A 181 18.62 10.35 7.06
N LYS A 182 17.32 10.00 7.08
CA LYS A 182 16.24 11.00 7.09
C LYS A 182 15.99 11.51 8.52
N SER A 183 17.04 11.97 9.20
CA SER A 183 16.95 12.51 10.57
C SER A 183 16.66 14.02 10.60
N GLU A 184 15.97 14.56 9.61
CA GLU A 184 14.88 15.44 9.98
C GLU A 184 13.85 14.55 10.64
N ILE A 185 13.70 14.66 11.96
CA ILE A 185 12.67 13.94 12.71
C ILE A 185 11.34 14.25 12.00
N ASN A 186 10.88 13.31 11.17
CA ASN A 186 9.69 13.53 10.37
C ASN A 186 8.49 13.36 11.31
N HIS A 187 8.21 14.46 12.03
CA HIS A 187 7.05 14.63 12.89
C HIS A 187 5.75 14.59 12.09
N ASN A 188 5.84 14.71 10.75
CA ASN A 188 4.72 14.92 9.85
C ASN A 188 3.70 13.81 10.03
N PHE A 189 2.53 14.22 10.50
CA PHE A 189 1.38 13.36 10.51
C PHE A 189 1.01 13.02 9.07
N LYS A 190 0.49 11.80 8.86
CA LYS A 190 -0.05 11.40 7.56
C LYS A 190 -1.51 11.80 7.37
N SER A 191 -2.14 12.34 8.41
CA SER A 191 -3.49 12.90 8.37
C SER A 191 -3.44 14.41 8.28
N MET A 192 -4.45 15.02 7.68
CA MET A 192 -4.71 16.45 7.67
C MET A 192 -5.26 16.92 9.02
N ASN A 193 -4.96 18.17 9.40
CA ASN A 193 -5.67 18.87 10.47
C ASN A 193 -7.00 19.46 9.97
N GLN A 194 -7.75 20.13 10.84
CA GLN A 194 -9.05 20.71 10.49
C GLN A 194 -8.96 21.83 9.43
N GLU A 195 -7.91 22.65 9.48
CA GLU A 195 -7.68 23.73 8.53
C GLU A 195 -7.42 23.19 7.13
N MET A 196 -6.53 22.21 7.01
CA MET A 196 -6.26 21.50 5.77
C MET A 196 -7.52 20.83 5.20
N ILE A 197 -8.39 20.26 6.05
CA ILE A 197 -9.66 19.67 5.59
C ILE A 197 -10.60 20.76 5.03
N LYS A 198 -10.71 21.91 5.71
CA LYS A 198 -11.51 23.05 5.22
C LYS A 198 -10.95 23.60 3.90
N GLY A 199 -9.63 23.76 3.79
CA GLY A 199 -8.94 24.16 2.57
C GLY A 199 -9.19 23.17 1.43
N LEU A 200 -9.09 21.87 1.72
CA LEU A 200 -9.37 20.81 0.74
C LEU A 200 -10.79 20.93 0.20
N TYR A 201 -11.82 21.06 1.06
CA TYR A 201 -13.19 21.25 0.60
C TYR A 201 -13.39 22.54 -0.20
N SER A 202 -12.66 23.61 0.13
CA SER A 202 -12.68 24.86 -0.66
C SER A 202 -12.13 24.62 -2.08
N VAL A 203 -11.08 23.81 -2.22
CA VAL A 203 -10.51 23.43 -3.51
C VAL A 203 -11.42 22.47 -4.31
N ILE A 204 -11.92 21.41 -3.68
CA ILE A 204 -12.62 20.33 -4.43
C ILE A 204 -14.11 20.61 -4.67
N SER A 205 -14.70 21.61 -4.00
CA SER A 205 -16.12 21.95 -4.17
C SER A 205 -16.44 22.24 -5.65
N PRO A 206 -17.49 21.63 -6.22
CA PRO A 206 -17.92 21.94 -7.58
C PRO A 206 -18.42 23.38 -7.70
N SER A 207 -18.19 23.99 -8.86
CA SER A 207 -18.79 25.27 -9.23
C SER A 207 -20.29 25.11 -9.37
N ASN A 208 -21.07 26.02 -8.76
CA ASN A 208 -22.52 26.04 -8.91
C ASN A 208 -22.95 27.06 -9.98
N SER A 209 -24.25 27.31 -10.13
CA SER A 209 -24.76 28.29 -11.10
C SER A 209 -24.39 29.73 -10.75
N ASN A 210 -24.23 30.02 -9.45
CA ASN A 210 -24.14 31.38 -8.92
C ASN A 210 -22.70 31.78 -8.54
N LYS A 211 -21.80 30.80 -8.37
CA LYS A 211 -20.42 31.01 -7.97
C LYS A 211 -19.51 29.99 -8.66
N TYR A 212 -18.60 30.50 -9.47
CA TYR A 212 -17.50 29.73 -10.05
C TYR A 212 -16.43 29.52 -8.99
N ASN A 213 -15.90 28.29 -8.89
CA ASN A 213 -14.83 27.96 -7.95
C ASN A 213 -13.47 28.01 -8.66
N GLU A 214 -12.77 29.14 -8.55
CA GLU A 214 -11.45 29.37 -9.17
C GLU A 214 -10.35 28.48 -8.58
N LEU A 215 -10.53 28.01 -7.34
CA LEU A 215 -9.56 27.11 -6.68
C LEU A 215 -9.60 25.69 -7.25
N ASN A 216 -10.73 25.29 -7.85
CA ASN A 216 -10.90 23.94 -8.37
C ASN A 216 -10.11 23.77 -9.68
N PRO A 217 -9.12 22.86 -9.74
CA PRO A 217 -8.23 22.75 -10.90
C PRO A 217 -8.93 22.17 -12.16
N PHE A 218 -10.15 21.65 -12.04
CA PHE A 218 -10.86 21.03 -13.15
C PHE A 218 -11.89 21.98 -13.76
N ARG A 219 -11.85 22.19 -15.07
CA ARG A 219 -12.74 23.15 -15.76
C ARG A 219 -14.20 22.70 -15.87
N SER A 220 -14.45 21.42 -16.12
CA SER A 220 -15.80 20.90 -16.36
C SER A 220 -16.53 20.63 -15.05
N LYS A 221 -17.74 21.18 -14.87
CA LYS A 221 -18.59 20.94 -13.69
C LYS A 221 -18.86 19.44 -13.44
N ASN A 222 -19.05 18.66 -14.50
CA ASN A 222 -19.26 17.21 -14.39
C ASN A 222 -18.01 16.49 -13.87
N VAL A 223 -16.82 16.91 -14.33
CA VAL A 223 -15.53 16.39 -13.83
C VAL A 223 -15.29 16.83 -12.39
N GLN A 224 -15.63 18.09 -12.04
CA GLN A 224 -15.54 18.60 -10.67
C GLN A 224 -16.39 17.75 -9.73
N LEU A 225 -17.66 17.46 -10.06
CA LEU A 225 -18.54 16.64 -9.20
C LEU A 225 -18.02 15.20 -9.05
N ARG A 226 -17.56 14.58 -10.15
CA ARG A 226 -16.94 13.24 -10.11
C ARG A 226 -15.73 13.23 -9.17
N ASN A 227 -14.84 14.20 -9.32
CA ASN A 227 -13.59 14.26 -8.54
C ASN A 227 -13.86 14.63 -7.07
N PHE A 228 -14.86 15.49 -6.81
CA PHE A 228 -15.39 15.75 -5.47
C PHE A 228 -15.82 14.44 -4.80
N LEU A 229 -16.69 13.66 -5.46
CA LEU A 229 -17.17 12.38 -4.93
C LEU A 229 -16.03 11.39 -4.66
N ILE A 230 -15.03 11.30 -5.55
CA ILE A 230 -13.84 10.46 -5.34
C ILE A 230 -13.14 10.82 -4.03
N ILE A 231 -12.80 12.09 -3.82
CA ILE A 231 -12.04 12.53 -2.64
C ILE A 231 -12.92 12.48 -1.39
N HIS A 232 -14.18 12.90 -1.49
CA HIS A 232 -15.17 12.88 -0.41
C HIS A 232 -15.40 11.46 0.11
N LEU A 233 -15.53 10.47 -0.77
CA LEU A 233 -15.69 9.07 -0.37
C LEU A 233 -14.46 8.53 0.36
N MET A 234 -13.26 8.86 -0.12
CA MET A 234 -12.02 8.44 0.54
C MET A 234 -11.81 9.12 1.90
N LEU A 235 -12.20 10.38 2.04
CA LEU A 235 -12.01 11.19 3.25
C LEU A 235 -13.04 10.89 4.35
N ASN A 236 -14.32 10.70 4.01
CA ASN A 236 -15.37 10.54 5.03
C ASN A 236 -15.75 9.09 5.29
N TYR A 237 -15.55 8.21 4.31
CA TYR A 237 -15.88 6.79 4.42
C TYR A 237 -14.65 5.88 4.42
N GLY A 238 -13.46 6.48 4.47
CA GLY A 238 -12.21 5.77 4.72
C GLY A 238 -11.79 4.79 3.63
N LEU A 239 -12.31 4.91 2.41
CA LEU A 239 -12.05 3.92 1.36
C LEU A 239 -10.57 3.86 0.99
N ARG A 240 -10.08 2.65 0.71
CA ARG A 240 -8.79 2.47 0.01
C ARG A 240 -9.00 2.80 -1.47
N ILE A 241 -7.94 3.26 -2.16
CA ILE A 241 -8.00 3.52 -3.60
C ILE A 241 -8.50 2.30 -4.42
N GLY A 242 -8.11 1.08 -4.04
CA GLY A 242 -8.61 -0.14 -4.67
C GLY A 242 -10.10 -0.40 -4.42
N GLU A 243 -10.60 -0.08 -3.22
CA GLU A 243 -12.03 -0.23 -2.88
C GLU A 243 -12.87 0.81 -3.63
N LEU A 244 -12.41 2.07 -3.69
CA LEU A 244 -13.03 3.12 -4.49
C LEU A 244 -13.16 2.69 -5.97
N MET A 245 -12.11 2.10 -6.52
CA MET A 245 -12.05 1.66 -7.91
C MET A 245 -12.92 0.43 -8.21
N LEU A 246 -13.37 -0.30 -7.18
CA LEU A 246 -14.29 -1.45 -7.28
C LEU A 246 -15.76 -1.03 -7.21
N LEU A 247 -16.05 0.22 -6.81
CA LEU A 247 -17.42 0.68 -6.71
C LEU A 247 -18.10 0.64 -8.07
N THR A 248 -19.33 0.14 -8.08
CA THR A 248 -20.24 0.17 -9.22
C THR A 248 -21.47 1.01 -8.89
N THR A 249 -22.31 1.33 -9.87
CA THR A 249 -23.65 1.91 -9.65
C THR A 249 -24.48 1.03 -8.70
N ASN A 250 -24.27 -0.28 -8.73
CA ASN A 250 -24.93 -1.25 -7.87
C ASN A 250 -24.39 -1.30 -6.43
N SER A 251 -23.23 -0.69 -6.16
CA SER A 251 -22.66 -0.62 -4.81
C SER A 251 -23.43 0.34 -3.90
N ILE A 252 -24.25 1.25 -4.44
CA ILE A 252 -25.03 2.19 -3.65
C ILE A 252 -26.44 1.62 -3.46
N LYS A 253 -26.82 1.31 -2.22
CA LYS A 253 -28.10 0.67 -1.89
C LYS A 253 -28.92 1.50 -0.90
N LYS A 254 -30.24 1.38 -1.00
CA LYS A 254 -31.23 1.79 0.00
C LYS A 254 -31.64 0.57 0.82
N SER A 255 -32.00 0.77 2.09
CA SER A 255 -32.67 -0.26 2.89
C SER A 255 -34.10 -0.49 2.40
N ILE A 256 -34.68 -1.63 2.80
CA ILE A 256 -36.04 -2.04 2.43
C ILE A 256 -37.07 -0.95 2.77
N GLN A 257 -36.89 -0.28 3.92
CA GLN A 257 -37.76 0.78 4.39
C GLN A 257 -37.36 2.18 3.88
N ASN A 258 -36.35 2.29 3.01
CA ASN A 258 -35.80 3.54 2.48
C ASN A 258 -35.30 4.57 3.53
N HIS A 259 -35.14 4.17 4.79
CA HIS A 259 -34.67 5.05 5.88
C HIS A 259 -33.14 5.09 6.02
N SER A 260 -32.41 4.21 5.33
CA SER A 260 -30.96 4.15 5.42
C SER A 260 -30.31 3.84 4.09
N PHE A 261 -29.13 4.41 3.88
CA PHE A 261 -28.37 4.32 2.65
C PHE A 261 -27.02 3.69 2.94
N SER A 262 -26.53 2.87 2.03
CA SER A 262 -25.33 2.07 2.26
C SER A 262 -24.47 2.00 1.01
N LEU A 263 -23.17 1.93 1.24
CA LEU A 263 -22.13 1.65 0.27
C LEU A 263 -21.58 0.25 0.51
N ILE A 264 -21.75 -0.64 -0.47
CA ILE A 264 -21.29 -2.03 -0.42
C ILE A 264 -19.86 -2.11 -0.95
N ILE A 265 -18.93 -2.52 -0.09
CA ILE A 265 -17.52 -2.72 -0.44
C ILE A 265 -17.28 -4.21 -0.65
N THR A 266 -17.13 -4.60 -1.91
CA THR A 266 -16.93 -5.98 -2.34
C THR A 266 -16.12 -6.03 -3.63
N ASN A 267 -15.63 -7.22 -3.99
CA ASN A 267 -15.16 -7.45 -5.36
C ASN A 267 -16.34 -7.37 -6.32
N THR A 268 -16.08 -6.79 -7.48
CA THR A 268 -17.04 -6.63 -8.58
C THR A 268 -16.35 -7.08 -9.85
N ASP A 269 -17.07 -7.84 -10.66
CA ASP A 269 -16.64 -8.23 -11.99
C ASP A 269 -17.52 -7.45 -12.97
N ASP A 270 -16.92 -6.52 -13.69
CA ASP A 270 -17.57 -5.74 -14.75
C ASP A 270 -16.86 -6.08 -16.07
N GLU A 271 -17.63 -6.50 -17.06
CA GLU A 271 -17.10 -6.94 -18.37
C GLU A 271 -16.44 -5.80 -19.14
N PHE A 272 -16.83 -4.55 -18.86
CA PHE A 272 -16.24 -3.34 -19.44
C PHE A 272 -15.00 -2.84 -18.65
N ASP A 273 -14.53 -3.60 -17.65
CA ASP A 273 -13.28 -3.28 -16.96
C ASP A 273 -12.06 -3.60 -17.84
N ASP A 274 -11.63 -2.58 -18.60
CA ASP A 274 -10.48 -2.58 -19.49
C ASP A 274 -9.13 -2.32 -18.79
N ARG A 275 -9.11 -2.19 -17.45
CA ARG A 275 -7.89 -1.84 -16.72
C ARG A 275 -6.89 -2.99 -16.76
N SER A 276 -5.67 -2.70 -17.23
CA SER A 276 -4.54 -3.64 -17.20
C SER A 276 -4.22 -4.16 -15.79
N LYS A 277 -4.41 -3.31 -14.77
CA LYS A 277 -4.30 -3.67 -13.36
C LYS A 277 -5.64 -3.49 -12.66
N LYS A 278 -6.45 -4.56 -12.68
CA LYS A 278 -7.75 -4.58 -12.00
C LYS A 278 -7.58 -4.47 -10.48
N PRO A 279 -8.39 -3.63 -9.80
CA PRO A 279 -8.39 -3.55 -8.34
C PRO A 279 -8.99 -4.84 -7.76
N LYS A 280 -8.60 -5.18 -6.53
CA LYS A 280 -9.18 -6.30 -5.77
C LYS A 280 -9.29 -5.92 -4.30
N ILE A 281 -10.29 -6.48 -3.63
CA ILE A 281 -10.41 -6.44 -2.18
C ILE A 281 -9.17 -7.08 -1.56
N LYS A 282 -8.61 -6.41 -0.56
CA LYS A 282 -7.30 -6.76 0.02
C LYS A 282 -7.34 -8.07 0.81
N ASN A 283 -8.40 -8.30 1.58
CA ASN A 283 -8.58 -9.46 2.46
C ASN A 283 -10.06 -9.61 2.85
N GLU A 284 -10.40 -10.71 3.53
CA GLU A 284 -11.77 -11.01 3.99
C GLU A 284 -12.41 -9.92 4.85
N TYR A 285 -11.64 -9.27 5.73
CA TYR A 285 -12.14 -8.18 6.57
C TYR A 285 -12.47 -6.91 5.79
N SER A 286 -12.01 -6.79 4.55
CA SER A 286 -12.26 -5.62 3.72
C SER A 286 -13.63 -5.66 3.05
N TYR A 287 -14.30 -6.82 3.00
CA TYR A 287 -15.71 -6.91 2.62
C TYR A 287 -16.58 -6.32 3.73
N ARG A 288 -17.32 -5.27 3.44
CA ARG A 288 -18.13 -4.56 4.45
C ARG A 288 -19.20 -3.69 3.84
N VAL A 289 -20.15 -3.29 4.68
CA VAL A 289 -21.19 -2.32 4.37
C VAL A 289 -20.95 -1.06 5.18
N ILE A 290 -20.85 0.08 4.50
CA ILE A 290 -20.65 1.38 5.15
C ILE A 290 -21.93 2.20 4.99
N LYS A 291 -22.49 2.72 6.08
CA LYS A 291 -23.66 3.61 5.99
C LYS A 291 -23.26 4.93 5.33
N LEU A 292 -24.09 5.40 4.40
CA LEU A 292 -23.97 6.69 3.74
C LEU A 292 -24.88 7.70 4.43
N GLN A 293 -24.40 8.95 4.54
CA GLN A 293 -25.25 10.07 4.88
C GLN A 293 -26.19 10.37 3.69
N GLU A 294 -27.43 10.75 3.98
CA GLU A 294 -28.48 10.92 2.96
C GLU A 294 -28.10 11.92 1.84
N ARG A 295 -27.50 13.06 2.18
CA ARG A 295 -27.00 14.05 1.22
C ARG A 295 -25.98 13.43 0.26
N ASP A 296 -25.10 12.58 0.78
CA ASP A 296 -24.02 11.97 -0.02
C ASP A 296 -24.61 10.91 -0.94
N TYR A 297 -25.60 10.14 -0.46
CA TYR A 297 -26.42 9.26 -1.30
C TYR A 297 -27.11 10.05 -2.42
N ARG A 298 -27.78 11.16 -2.10
CA ARG A 298 -28.48 12.00 -3.10
C ARG A 298 -27.51 12.54 -4.16
N ILE A 299 -26.34 13.03 -3.76
CA ILE A 299 -25.32 13.52 -4.71
C ILE A 299 -24.78 12.38 -5.59
N LEU A 300 -24.56 11.19 -5.01
CA LEU A 300 -24.18 10.00 -5.79
C LEU A 300 -25.25 9.64 -6.82
N GLN A 301 -26.54 9.69 -6.45
CA GLN A 301 -27.64 9.44 -7.39
C GLN A 301 -27.68 10.50 -8.51
N ILE A 302 -27.47 11.78 -8.20
CA ILE A 302 -27.37 12.84 -9.23
C ILE A 302 -26.22 12.52 -10.19
N TYR A 303 -25.05 12.17 -9.68
CA TYR A 303 -23.91 11.80 -10.53
C TYR A 303 -24.21 10.58 -11.41
N ILE A 304 -24.86 9.55 -10.87
CA ILE A 304 -25.23 8.34 -11.62
C ILE A 304 -26.27 8.66 -12.71
N ASN A 305 -27.33 9.41 -12.37
CA ASN A 305 -28.48 9.60 -13.25
C ASN A 305 -28.28 10.73 -14.27
N GLU A 306 -27.54 11.78 -13.92
CA GLU A 306 -27.41 12.99 -14.75
C GLU A 306 -26.07 13.08 -15.49
N ILE A 307 -24.99 12.54 -14.90
CA ILE A 307 -23.64 12.67 -15.48
C ILE A 307 -23.16 11.37 -16.13
N ARG A 308 -23.46 10.21 -15.52
CA ARG A 308 -23.08 8.90 -16.05
C ARG A 308 -24.10 8.29 -17.00
N LYS A 309 -25.23 8.96 -17.26
CA LYS A 309 -26.40 8.42 -17.96
C LYS A 309 -26.08 7.59 -19.21
N GLU A 310 -25.15 8.07 -20.03
CA GLU A 310 -24.79 7.47 -21.33
C GLU A 310 -23.63 6.44 -21.25
N ILE A 311 -23.16 6.08 -20.04
CA ILE A 311 -22.00 5.21 -19.84
C ILE A 311 -22.46 3.76 -19.64
N PRO A 312 -22.12 2.82 -20.53
CA PRO A 312 -22.61 1.43 -20.45
C PRO A 312 -22.09 0.65 -19.22
N SER A 313 -20.84 0.90 -18.80
CA SER A 313 -20.23 0.19 -17.67
C SER A 313 -20.89 0.55 -16.33
N HIS A 314 -21.04 -0.45 -15.47
CA HIS A 314 -21.51 -0.25 -14.11
C HIS A 314 -20.43 0.32 -13.18
N ILE A 315 -19.14 0.30 -13.55
CA ILE A 315 -18.05 0.90 -12.76
C ILE A 315 -18.35 2.36 -12.46
N LEU A 316 -18.40 2.75 -11.19
CA LEU A 316 -18.91 4.05 -10.74
C LEU A 316 -18.07 5.24 -11.22
N PHE A 317 -16.74 5.09 -11.27
CA PHE A 317 -15.85 6.18 -11.66
C PHE A 317 -15.09 5.84 -12.93
N THR A 318 -15.47 6.53 -14.01
CA THR A 318 -14.91 6.36 -15.36
C THR A 318 -14.42 7.69 -15.93
N SER A 319 -13.76 7.64 -17.08
CA SER A 319 -13.70 8.78 -17.99
C SER A 319 -15.12 9.25 -18.30
N LEU A 320 -15.31 10.57 -18.40
CA LEU A 320 -16.57 11.18 -18.87
C LEU A 320 -16.55 11.46 -20.38
N LYS A 321 -15.54 10.93 -21.07
CA LYS A 321 -15.41 10.98 -22.53
C LYS A 321 -15.29 9.56 -23.08
N PRO A 322 -15.84 9.27 -24.28
CA PRO A 322 -15.61 8.01 -24.97
C PRO A 322 -14.12 7.66 -25.03
N PRO A 323 -13.74 6.38 -24.83
CA PRO A 323 -14.60 5.20 -24.70
C PRO A 323 -15.14 4.95 -23.27
N TYR A 324 -15.12 5.96 -22.39
CA TYR A 324 -15.59 5.86 -20.99
C TYR A 324 -14.85 4.83 -20.14
N SER A 325 -13.57 4.60 -20.42
CA SER A 325 -12.73 3.67 -19.66
C SER A 325 -12.77 3.92 -18.16
N ALA A 326 -12.65 2.84 -17.39
CA ALA A 326 -12.59 2.90 -15.93
C ALA A 326 -11.37 3.69 -15.46
N LEU A 327 -11.50 4.46 -14.37
CA LEU A 327 -10.35 5.19 -13.84
C LEU A 327 -9.30 4.21 -13.30
N SER A 328 -8.07 4.36 -13.79
CA SER A 328 -6.90 3.61 -13.32
C SER A 328 -6.32 4.20 -12.03
N TYR A 329 -5.44 3.45 -11.36
CA TYR A 329 -4.65 3.97 -10.24
C TYR A 329 -3.87 5.25 -10.61
N ALA A 330 -3.33 5.32 -11.82
CA ALA A 330 -2.60 6.49 -12.30
C ALA A 330 -3.55 7.69 -12.52
N SER A 331 -4.75 7.44 -13.05
CA SER A 331 -5.77 8.47 -13.26
C SER A 331 -6.22 9.08 -11.94
N VAL A 332 -6.49 8.26 -10.91
CA VAL A 332 -6.85 8.74 -9.57
C VAL A 332 -5.70 9.52 -8.94
N LYS A 333 -4.44 9.05 -9.04
CA LYS A 333 -3.27 9.79 -8.57
C LYS A 333 -3.16 11.16 -9.25
N LYS A 334 -3.34 11.24 -10.57
CA LYS A 334 -3.32 12.50 -11.32
C LYS A 334 -4.41 13.49 -10.88
N ILE A 335 -5.56 13.02 -10.43
CA ILE A 335 -6.60 13.87 -9.81
C ILE A 335 -6.06 14.47 -8.51
N PHE A 336 -5.49 13.62 -7.64
CA PHE A 336 -4.87 14.06 -6.39
C PHE A 336 -3.70 15.02 -6.62
N ASP A 337 -2.87 14.80 -7.64
CA ASP A 337 -1.72 15.66 -7.97
C ASP A 337 -2.15 17.11 -8.32
N GLN A 338 -3.25 17.25 -9.06
CA GLN A 338 -3.81 18.56 -9.39
C GLN A 338 -4.42 19.26 -8.18
N VAL A 339 -5.17 18.51 -7.35
CA VAL A 339 -5.76 19.06 -6.11
C VAL A 339 -4.69 19.42 -5.09
N ASP A 340 -3.64 18.62 -4.95
CA ASP A 340 -2.47 18.90 -4.11
C ASP A 340 -1.80 20.21 -4.50
N SER A 341 -1.65 20.47 -5.81
CA SER A 341 -1.07 21.72 -6.31
C SER A 341 -1.93 22.94 -5.95
N SER A 342 -3.25 22.86 -6.15
CA SER A 342 -4.18 23.93 -5.74
C SER A 342 -4.21 24.13 -4.23
N LEU A 343 -4.14 23.04 -3.45
CA LEU A 343 -4.16 23.12 -1.98
C LEU A 343 -2.87 23.73 -1.43
N LYS A 344 -1.71 23.41 -2.00
CA LYS A 344 -0.42 24.05 -1.67
C LYS A 344 -0.39 25.52 -2.01
N ALA A 345 -1.03 25.93 -3.10
CA ALA A 345 -1.16 27.34 -3.44
C ALA A 345 -2.08 28.10 -2.47
N LEU A 346 -3.10 27.42 -1.93
CA LEU A 346 -4.05 28.01 -0.97
C LEU A 346 -3.48 28.08 0.47
N LEU A 347 -2.80 27.03 0.91
CA LEU A 347 -2.29 26.85 2.29
C LEU A 347 -0.83 26.37 2.27
N PRO A 348 0.13 27.20 1.83
CA PRO A 348 1.53 26.79 1.70
C PRO A 348 2.16 26.34 3.03
N GLU A 349 1.80 26.99 4.15
CA GLU A 349 2.26 26.67 5.50
C GLU A 349 1.92 25.23 5.93
N CYS A 350 0.80 24.68 5.43
CA CYS A 350 0.38 23.31 5.72
C CYS A 350 1.30 22.23 5.10
N PHE A 351 2.19 22.61 4.19
CA PHE A 351 3.15 21.73 3.51
C PHE A 351 4.61 22.08 3.78
N ASP A 352 4.86 23.02 4.70
CA ASP A 352 6.20 23.36 5.15
C ASP A 352 6.76 22.23 6.03
N THR A 353 7.79 21.55 5.56
CA THR A 353 8.41 20.42 6.29
C THR A 353 9.08 20.83 7.59
N SER A 354 9.31 22.13 7.83
CA SER A 354 9.77 22.63 9.12
C SER A 354 8.67 22.66 10.19
N ALA A 355 7.40 22.70 9.78
CA ALA A 355 6.26 22.65 10.70
C ALA A 355 5.93 21.20 11.11
N TYR A 356 5.81 20.96 12.41
CA TYR A 356 5.66 19.61 12.98
C TYR A 356 4.35 18.91 12.58
N ASP A 357 3.31 19.68 12.27
CA ASP A 357 1.98 19.17 11.95
C ASP A 357 1.63 19.26 10.45
N SER A 358 2.62 19.61 9.62
CA SER A 358 2.53 19.63 8.16
C SER A 358 2.29 18.25 7.56
N ILE A 359 1.88 18.24 6.29
CA ILE A 359 1.87 17.03 5.45
C ILE A 359 2.78 17.22 4.24
N GLU A 360 3.49 16.17 3.83
CA GLU A 360 4.37 16.23 2.65
C GLU A 360 3.55 16.45 1.35
N ARG A 361 2.40 15.77 1.27
CA ARG A 361 1.58 15.75 0.06
C ARG A 361 0.17 15.22 0.32
N LEU A 362 -0.83 15.82 -0.31
CA LEU A 362 -2.15 15.23 -0.39
C LEU A 362 -2.13 13.99 -1.29
N THR A 363 -2.49 12.85 -0.72
CA THR A 363 -2.60 11.58 -1.46
C THR A 363 -3.87 10.83 -1.04
N PRO A 364 -4.31 9.83 -1.82
CA PRO A 364 -5.43 8.97 -1.41
C PRO A 364 -5.19 8.31 -0.05
N HIS A 365 -3.91 8.06 0.29
CA HIS A 365 -3.54 7.47 1.57
C HIS A 365 -3.69 8.47 2.73
N VAL A 366 -3.39 9.76 2.49
CA VAL A 366 -3.61 10.84 3.46
C VAL A 366 -5.09 10.98 3.78
N CYS A 367 -5.99 10.95 2.80
CA CYS A 367 -7.44 10.96 3.05
C CYS A 367 -7.87 9.85 4.02
N ARG A 368 -7.32 8.64 3.86
CA ARG A 368 -7.63 7.52 4.76
C ARG A 368 -7.04 7.70 6.17
N HIS A 369 -5.87 8.32 6.30
CA HIS A 369 -5.32 8.69 7.61
C HIS A 369 -6.16 9.78 8.27
N SER A 370 -6.59 10.80 7.52
CA SER A 370 -7.49 11.86 7.98
C SER A 370 -8.85 11.30 8.42
N TRP A 371 -9.43 10.38 7.64
CA TRP A 371 -10.63 9.66 8.03
C TRP A 371 -10.47 8.95 9.38
N ALA A 372 -9.38 8.18 9.54
CA ALA A 372 -9.14 7.43 10.77
C ALA A 372 -8.92 8.37 11.96
N TYR A 373 -8.22 9.50 11.75
CA TYR A 373 -8.08 10.56 12.75
C TYR A 373 -9.44 11.11 13.19
N MET A 374 -10.29 11.54 12.24
CA MET A 374 -11.61 12.09 12.50
C MET A 374 -12.53 11.08 13.20
N MET A 375 -12.59 9.85 12.68
CA MET A 375 -13.44 8.79 13.23
C MET A 375 -13.00 8.39 14.64
N LEU A 376 -11.69 8.23 14.87
CA LEU A 376 -11.17 7.86 16.19
C LEU A 376 -11.45 8.96 17.22
N SER A 377 -11.27 10.23 16.83
CA SER A 377 -11.61 11.37 17.68
C SER A 377 -13.11 11.39 18.03
N PHE A 378 -13.98 11.16 17.05
CA PHE A 378 -15.43 11.16 17.27
C PHE A 378 -15.89 9.99 18.15
N SER A 379 -15.50 8.75 17.82
CA SER A 379 -15.87 7.56 18.60
C SER A 379 -15.32 7.63 20.01
N PHE A 380 -14.09 8.10 20.21
CA PHE A 380 -13.51 8.25 21.55
C PHE A 380 -14.33 9.21 22.42
N GLU A 381 -14.67 10.40 21.91
CA GLU A 381 -15.47 11.36 22.68
C GLU A 381 -16.90 10.85 22.94
N LYS A 382 -17.46 10.07 22.02
CA LYS A 382 -18.75 9.41 22.22
C LYS A 382 -18.68 8.40 23.36
N TYR A 383 -17.77 7.43 23.30
CA TYR A 383 -17.65 6.38 24.30
C TYR A 383 -17.20 6.92 25.66
N LYS A 384 -16.35 7.95 25.68
CA LYS A 384 -15.97 8.63 26.92
C LYS A 384 -17.20 9.17 27.67
N LYS A 385 -18.16 9.79 26.96
CA LYS A 385 -19.42 10.28 27.56
C LYS A 385 -20.34 9.15 28.01
N GLU A 386 -20.40 8.04 27.26
CA GLU A 386 -21.19 6.86 27.63
C GLU A 386 -20.60 6.17 28.89
N ASN A 387 -19.27 6.21 29.02
CA ASN A 387 -18.50 5.59 30.10
C ASN A 387 -18.29 6.51 31.33
N ASP A 388 -18.92 7.70 31.38
CA ASP A 388 -18.83 8.63 32.52
C ASP A 388 -19.49 8.07 33.81
N SER A 389 -20.16 6.92 33.72
CA SER A 389 -20.78 6.22 34.85
C SER A 389 -19.85 5.25 35.59
N HIS A 390 -18.61 5.07 35.14
CA HIS A 390 -17.63 4.23 35.84
C HIS A 390 -16.98 4.96 37.03
N SER A 391 -16.73 4.22 38.13
CA SER A 391 -16.07 4.73 39.33
C SER A 391 -14.57 5.03 39.15
N ASP A 392 -13.92 4.46 38.13
CA ASP A 392 -12.52 4.72 37.76
C ASP A 392 -12.41 5.42 36.39
N LEU A 393 -12.05 6.70 36.43
CA LEU A 393 -11.83 7.54 35.24
C LEU A 393 -10.74 7.01 34.30
N ARG A 394 -9.70 6.34 34.82
CA ARG A 394 -8.61 5.81 33.98
C ARG A 394 -9.06 4.60 33.18
N GLN A 395 -9.84 3.72 33.81
CA GLN A 395 -10.42 2.56 33.15
C GLN A 395 -11.41 3.00 32.07
N SER A 396 -12.33 3.92 32.39
CA SER A 396 -13.29 4.52 31.46
C SER A 396 -12.64 5.07 30.18
N VAL A 397 -11.55 5.83 30.32
CA VAL A 397 -10.81 6.41 29.19
C VAL A 397 -10.11 5.35 28.34
N ASN A 398 -9.56 4.31 28.95
CA ASN A 398 -8.92 3.22 28.21
C ASN A 398 -9.95 2.40 27.42
N ASP A 399 -11.08 2.09 28.04
CA ASP A 399 -12.17 1.33 27.43
C ASP A 399 -12.74 2.12 26.24
N ALA A 400 -13.00 3.42 26.41
CA ALA A 400 -13.45 4.29 25.31
C ALA A 400 -12.48 4.33 24.12
N LEU A 401 -11.17 4.26 24.37
CA LEU A 401 -10.17 4.21 23.31
C LEU A 401 -10.11 2.84 22.61
N LEU A 402 -10.36 1.76 23.34
CA LEU A 402 -10.42 0.40 22.76
C LEU A 402 -11.65 0.27 21.86
N ASP A 403 -12.82 0.68 22.34
CA ASP A 403 -14.07 0.65 21.57
C ASP A 403 -13.98 1.51 20.31
N ALA A 404 -13.41 2.71 20.43
CA ALA A 404 -13.17 3.58 19.27
C ALA A 404 -12.19 2.95 18.25
N GLN A 405 -11.22 2.15 18.71
CA GLN A 405 -10.35 1.40 17.79
C GLN A 405 -11.08 0.24 17.11
N ASP A 406 -12.02 -0.42 17.79
CA ASP A 406 -12.83 -1.51 17.23
C ASP A 406 -13.79 -1.01 16.14
N ASP A 407 -14.43 0.14 16.35
CA ASP A 407 -15.17 0.87 15.30
C ASP A 407 -14.31 1.10 14.06
N LEU A 408 -13.07 1.57 14.27
CA LEU A 408 -12.10 1.77 13.21
C LEU A 408 -11.73 0.46 12.51
N ARG A 409 -11.61 -0.67 13.23
CA ARG A 409 -11.32 -1.98 12.64
C ARG A 409 -12.45 -2.44 11.73
N ALA A 410 -13.69 -2.35 12.20
CA ALA A 410 -14.88 -2.71 11.44
C ALA A 410 -15.04 -1.84 10.17
N LEU A 411 -15.05 -0.51 10.33
CA LEU A 411 -15.24 0.42 9.21
C LEU A 411 -14.02 0.50 8.28
N GLY A 412 -12.83 0.29 8.82
CA GLY A 412 -11.57 0.32 8.07
C GLY A 412 -11.29 -0.99 7.32
N GLY A 413 -12.02 -2.06 7.61
CA GLY A 413 -11.75 -3.39 7.09
C GLY A 413 -10.35 -3.87 7.50
N TRP A 414 -10.09 -3.85 8.81
CA TRP A 414 -8.90 -4.41 9.44
C TRP A 414 -9.30 -5.65 10.25
N SER A 415 -8.36 -6.58 10.45
CA SER A 415 -8.61 -7.73 11.34
C SER A 415 -8.84 -7.26 12.79
N PRO A 416 -9.58 -8.03 13.61
CA PRO A 416 -9.83 -7.69 15.01
C PRO A 416 -8.55 -7.45 15.84
N THR A 417 -7.46 -8.14 15.52
CA THR A 417 -6.16 -8.02 16.22
C THR A 417 -5.22 -6.97 15.60
N SER A 418 -5.69 -6.22 14.61
CA SER A 418 -4.86 -5.27 13.88
C SER A 418 -4.47 -4.06 14.73
N LYS A 419 -3.17 -3.70 14.69
CA LYS A 419 -2.63 -2.45 15.26
C LYS A 419 -2.80 -1.23 14.33
N MET A 420 -3.43 -1.41 13.17
CA MET A 420 -3.56 -0.37 12.16
C MET A 420 -4.35 0.87 12.60
N PRO A 421 -5.40 0.78 13.45
CA PRO A 421 -6.07 1.97 14.00
C PRO A 421 -5.10 2.94 14.67
N ILE A 422 -4.15 2.44 15.47
CA ILE A 422 -3.12 3.24 16.15
C ILE A 422 -2.20 3.95 15.16
N TYR A 423 -1.74 3.23 14.12
CA TYR A 423 -0.87 3.82 13.09
C TYR A 423 -1.61 4.86 12.24
N TYR A 424 -2.89 4.62 11.94
CA TYR A 424 -3.67 5.50 11.07
C TYR A 424 -4.16 6.74 11.80
N GLY A 425 -4.62 6.58 13.06
CA GLY A 425 -5.06 7.64 13.96
C GLY A 425 -3.94 8.26 14.80
N LYS A 426 -2.66 8.11 14.40
CA LYS A 426 -1.50 8.59 15.19
C LYS A 426 -1.62 10.05 15.62
N ARG A 427 -2.14 10.93 14.73
CA ARG A 427 -2.35 12.36 15.03
C ARG A 427 -3.23 12.55 16.28
N PHE A 428 -4.37 11.88 16.34
CA PHE A 428 -5.29 11.96 17.49
C PHE A 428 -4.62 11.49 18.78
N ILE A 429 -3.89 10.37 18.72
CA ILE A 429 -3.21 9.81 19.89
C ILE A 429 -2.18 10.78 20.45
N VAL A 430 -1.40 11.42 19.57
CA VAL A 430 -0.38 12.40 19.96
C VAL A 430 -1.01 13.70 20.46
N GLU A 431 -2.03 14.23 19.78
CA GLU A 431 -2.76 15.43 20.21
C GLU A 431 -3.39 15.23 21.60
N ARG A 432 -4.05 14.09 21.83
CA ARG A 432 -4.62 13.72 23.13
C ARG A 432 -3.55 13.62 24.22
N ALA A 433 -2.41 12.98 23.93
CA ALA A 433 -1.31 12.86 24.88
C ALA A 433 -0.71 14.23 25.24
N ASN A 434 -0.55 15.12 24.25
CA ASN A 434 -0.08 16.49 24.47
C ASN A 434 -1.09 17.31 25.28
N PHE A 435 -2.39 17.18 25.00
CA PHE A 435 -3.44 17.80 25.81
C PHE A 435 -3.35 17.39 27.28
N MET A 436 -3.18 16.08 27.55
CA MET A 436 -3.02 15.58 28.92
C MET A 436 -1.74 16.09 29.59
N ASN A 437 -0.64 16.22 28.84
CA ASN A 437 0.59 16.80 29.37
C ASN A 437 0.40 18.28 29.78
N LEU A 438 -0.28 19.07 28.94
CA LEU A 438 -0.59 20.47 29.23
C LEU A 438 -1.55 20.58 30.42
N ALA A 439 -2.62 19.77 30.45
CA ALA A 439 -3.56 19.75 31.56
C ALA A 439 -2.87 19.46 32.90
N ARG A 440 -1.94 18.50 32.94
CA ARG A 440 -1.14 18.19 34.13
C ARG A 440 -0.28 19.39 34.57
N ILE A 441 0.33 20.11 33.64
CA ILE A 441 1.13 21.30 33.95
C ILE A 441 0.24 22.37 34.57
N ILE A 442 -0.90 22.67 33.94
CA ILE A 442 -1.86 23.68 34.42
C ILE A 442 -2.38 23.33 35.81
N ASP A 443 -2.79 22.08 36.04
CA ASP A 443 -3.26 21.59 37.34
C ASP A 443 -2.16 21.70 38.41
N SER A 444 -0.91 21.36 38.07
CA SER A 444 0.23 21.51 38.98
C SER A 444 0.66 22.96 39.23
N SER A 445 0.27 23.90 38.35
CA SER A 445 0.64 25.31 38.44
C SER A 445 -0.25 26.15 39.37
N ILE A 446 -1.29 25.56 39.99
CA ILE A 446 -2.18 26.21 40.97
C ILE A 446 -1.49 26.35 42.37
N LYS A 447 -0.16 26.40 42.44
CA LYS A 447 0.62 26.60 43.68
C LYS A 447 1.76 27.61 43.55
N LEU A 448 1.62 28.58 42.64
CA LEU A 448 2.38 29.82 42.57
C LEU A 448 1.38 30.96 42.38
#